data_AF-A0A1V9EIL6-F1
#
_entry.id   AF-A0A1V9EIL6-F1
#
_cell.length_a   1.000
_cell.length_b   1.000
_cell.length_c   1.000
_cell.angle_alpha   90.00
_cell.angle_beta   90.00
_cell.angle_gamma   90.00
#
_symmetry.space_group_name_H-M   'P 1'
#
loop_
_entity.id
_entity.type
_entity.pdbx_description
1 polymer ?
#
loop_
_entity_poly.entity_id
_entity_poly.type
_entity_poly.pdbx_seq_one_letter_code
_entity_poly.pdbx_strand_id
1 'polypeptide(L)'
;MNESIFDIKYKKLTTWLVPQVLRKPKTMALLNALISPVVFIYNLFLINRRNNLYKLKITPQVCYIEMALNDKYDSGNRLIKIVQPKRKEPLFLYKKIENKPVHLFTKGEAAQPKTILYLKGEASAFQYDFIVQVPATVAFNMNEMMAVIDNYILPDKVYKISIV
;
A
#
# COMPACT_ATOMS: atom_id res chain seq x y z
N MET A 1 -0.89 -0.08 -24.95
CA MET A 1 -0.15 -1.30 -25.36
C MET A 1 -1.18 -2.40 -25.55
N ASN A 2 -1.22 -3.08 -26.70
CA ASN A 2 -2.26 -4.09 -26.98
C ASN A 2 -2.13 -5.28 -26.02
N GLU A 3 -3.11 -5.47 -25.14
CA GLU A 3 -3.11 -6.57 -24.15
C GLU A 3 -3.23 -7.95 -24.81
N SER A 4 -3.74 -8.00 -26.04
CA SER A 4 -3.99 -9.22 -26.81
C SER A 4 -2.73 -10.00 -27.22
N ILE A 5 -1.54 -9.39 -27.16
CA ILE A 5 -0.28 -10.03 -27.53
C ILE A 5 0.01 -11.26 -26.65
N PHE A 6 -0.48 -11.26 -25.40
CA PHE A 6 -0.30 -12.34 -24.43
C PHE A 6 -1.58 -13.18 -24.23
N ASP A 7 -2.54 -13.18 -25.16
CA ASP A 7 -3.67 -14.15 -25.14
C ASP A 7 -3.39 -15.32 -26.09
N ILE A 8 -2.39 -16.13 -25.74
CA ILE A 8 -2.01 -17.30 -26.53
C ILE A 8 -2.75 -18.54 -26.01
N LYS A 9 -3.62 -19.11 -26.85
CA LYS A 9 -4.35 -20.35 -26.57
C LYS A 9 -3.59 -21.56 -27.14
N TYR A 10 -2.57 -22.03 -26.43
CA TYR A 10 -1.69 -23.12 -26.89
C TYR A 10 -2.44 -24.39 -27.33
N LYS A 11 -3.50 -24.81 -26.63
CA LYS A 11 -4.31 -25.99 -27.04
C LYS A 11 -4.98 -25.81 -28.42
N LYS A 12 -5.41 -24.58 -28.75
CA LYS A 12 -6.00 -24.26 -30.06
C LYS A 12 -4.92 -24.20 -31.13
N LEU A 13 -3.81 -23.53 -30.81
CA LEU A 13 -2.64 -23.39 -31.70
C LEU A 13 -2.15 -24.78 -32.15
N THR A 14 -2.06 -25.73 -31.24
CA THR A 14 -1.52 -27.05 -31.52
C THR A 14 -2.47 -27.89 -32.37
N THR A 15 -3.77 -27.71 -32.18
CA THR A 15 -4.78 -28.29 -33.08
C THR A 15 -4.67 -27.70 -34.49
N TRP A 16 -4.45 -26.39 -34.61
CA TRP A 16 -4.33 -25.72 -35.91
C TRP A 16 -3.06 -26.09 -36.67
N LEU A 17 -1.93 -26.24 -35.97
CA LEU A 17 -0.65 -26.65 -36.55
C LEU A 17 -0.64 -28.09 -37.06
N VAL A 18 -1.44 -28.98 -36.45
CA VAL A 18 -1.52 -30.38 -36.86
C VAL A 18 -2.42 -30.51 -38.11
N PRO A 19 -1.92 -31.11 -39.21
CA PRO A 19 -2.72 -31.41 -40.39
C PRO A 19 -3.91 -32.30 -40.05
N GLN A 20 -5.04 -32.11 -40.73
CA GLN A 20 -6.30 -32.81 -40.42
C GLN A 20 -6.17 -34.34 -40.41
N VAL A 21 -5.34 -34.90 -41.30
CA VAL A 21 -5.09 -36.36 -41.41
C VAL A 21 -4.48 -36.96 -40.13
N LEU A 22 -3.72 -36.15 -39.38
CA LEU A 22 -3.02 -36.57 -38.17
C LEU A 22 -3.79 -36.26 -36.87
N ARG A 23 -4.99 -35.65 -36.95
CA ARG A 23 -5.84 -35.29 -35.81
C ARG A 23 -6.64 -36.48 -35.26
N LYS A 24 -5.96 -37.59 -35.01
CA LYS A 24 -6.55 -38.76 -34.34
C LYS A 24 -6.55 -38.56 -32.81
N PRO A 25 -7.46 -39.18 -32.05
CA PRO A 25 -7.55 -38.97 -30.61
C PRO A 25 -6.25 -39.32 -29.87
N LYS A 26 -5.56 -40.39 -30.26
CA LYS A 26 -4.29 -40.82 -29.65
C LYS A 26 -3.15 -39.82 -29.87
N THR A 27 -2.98 -39.33 -31.10
CA THR A 27 -1.93 -38.35 -31.43
C THR A 27 -2.20 -37.01 -30.76
N MET A 28 -3.46 -36.57 -30.71
CA MET A 28 -3.84 -35.36 -29.98
C MET A 28 -3.61 -35.48 -28.47
N ALA A 29 -3.89 -36.64 -27.86
CA ALA A 29 -3.60 -36.87 -26.45
C ALA A 29 -2.10 -36.79 -26.14
N LEU A 30 -1.25 -37.40 -26.98
CA LEU A 30 0.21 -37.33 -26.84
C LEU A 30 0.72 -35.90 -26.97
N LEU A 31 0.24 -35.15 -27.97
CA LEU A 31 0.62 -33.75 -28.14
C LEU A 31 0.18 -32.92 -26.92
N ASN A 32 -1.07 -33.08 -26.47
CA ASN A 32 -1.55 -32.37 -25.28
C ASN A 32 -0.69 -32.67 -24.03
N ALA A 33 -0.21 -33.90 -23.87
CA ALA A 33 0.72 -34.25 -22.80
C ALA A 33 2.07 -33.51 -22.94
N LEU A 34 2.64 -33.46 -24.16
CA LEU A 34 3.89 -32.74 -24.44
C LEU A 34 3.77 -31.21 -24.26
N ILE A 35 2.60 -30.65 -24.54
CA ILE A 35 2.32 -29.21 -24.44
C ILE A 35 1.96 -28.79 -23.01
N SER A 36 1.49 -29.72 -22.18
CA SER A 36 1.13 -29.49 -20.78
C SER A 36 2.18 -28.68 -19.98
N PRO A 37 3.48 -29.04 -19.97
CA PRO A 37 4.50 -28.26 -19.25
C PRO A 37 4.68 -26.84 -19.81
N VAL A 38 4.55 -26.65 -21.12
CA VAL A 38 4.64 -25.32 -21.74
C VAL A 38 3.47 -24.44 -21.29
N VAL A 39 2.25 -25.00 -21.27
CA VAL A 39 1.05 -24.31 -20.76
C VAL A 39 1.21 -23.95 -19.28
N PHE A 40 1.80 -24.84 -18.49
CA PHE A 40 2.07 -24.59 -17.08
C PHE A 40 3.04 -23.41 -16.89
N ILE A 41 4.18 -23.41 -17.59
CA ILE A 41 5.15 -22.31 -17.54
C ILE A 41 4.53 -21.00 -18.03
N TYR A 42 3.71 -21.06 -19.08
CA TYR A 42 3.01 -19.89 -19.60
C TYR A 42 2.04 -19.28 -18.57
N ASN A 43 1.28 -20.12 -17.87
CA ASN A 43 0.39 -19.66 -16.81
C ASN A 43 1.16 -19.00 -15.66
N LEU A 44 2.29 -19.57 -15.25
CA LEU A 44 3.18 -18.97 -14.26
C LEU A 44 3.69 -17.60 -14.73
N PHE A 45 4.10 -17.49 -16.00
CA PHE A 45 4.50 -16.23 -16.60
C PHE A 45 3.37 -15.20 -16.56
N LEU A 46 2.14 -15.57 -16.92
CA LEU A 46 0.98 -14.67 -16.88
C LEU A 46 0.67 -14.18 -15.46
N ILE A 47 0.77 -15.05 -14.46
CA ILE A 47 0.59 -14.66 -13.05
C ILE A 47 1.67 -13.67 -12.63
N ASN A 48 2.95 -13.99 -12.91
CA ASN A 48 4.06 -13.09 -12.59
C ASN A 48 3.90 -11.73 -13.30
N ARG A 49 3.50 -11.75 -14.57
CA ARG A 49 3.25 -10.55 -15.36
C ARG A 49 2.14 -9.69 -14.74
N ARG A 50 1.01 -10.29 -14.34
CA ARG A 50 -0.08 -9.57 -13.68
C ARG A 50 0.37 -8.96 -12.35
N ASN A 51 1.13 -9.71 -11.56
CA ASN A 51 1.69 -9.22 -10.30
C ASN A 51 2.64 -8.03 -10.52
N ASN A 52 3.50 -8.09 -11.54
CA ASN A 52 4.41 -7.01 -11.88
C ASN A 52 3.66 -5.77 -12.39
N LEU A 53 2.66 -5.95 -13.26
CA LEU A 53 1.80 -4.83 -13.69
C LEU A 53 1.09 -4.17 -12.51
N TYR A 54 0.57 -4.97 -11.58
CA TYR A 54 -0.08 -4.46 -10.38
C TYR A 54 0.90 -3.62 -9.54
N LYS A 55 2.11 -4.12 -9.30
CA LYS A 55 3.17 -3.36 -8.61
C LYS A 55 3.51 -2.04 -9.31
N LEU A 56 3.63 -2.06 -10.65
CA LEU A 56 3.93 -0.87 -11.45
C LEU A 56 2.78 0.15 -11.45
N LYS A 57 1.54 -0.29 -11.24
CA LYS A 57 0.37 0.60 -11.14
C LYS A 57 0.36 1.39 -9.83
N ILE A 58 0.97 0.86 -8.78
CA ILE A 58 1.03 1.51 -7.47
C ILE A 58 2.09 2.60 -7.53
N THR A 59 1.65 3.85 -7.39
CA THR A 59 2.53 5.00 -7.27
C THR A 59 2.64 5.42 -5.79
N PRO A 60 3.64 6.23 -5.40
CA PRO A 60 3.81 6.71 -4.02
C PRO A 60 2.70 7.66 -3.50
N GLN A 61 1.58 7.76 -4.22
CA GLN A 61 0.44 8.59 -3.80
C GLN A 61 -0.39 7.84 -2.76
N VAL A 62 -0.94 8.58 -1.81
CA VAL A 62 -1.70 8.06 -0.66
C VAL A 62 -2.79 7.07 -1.08
N CYS A 63 -3.60 7.43 -2.09
CA CYS A 63 -4.71 6.60 -2.55
C CYS A 63 -4.27 5.21 -3.06
N TYR A 64 -3.11 5.12 -3.71
CA TYR A 64 -2.61 3.85 -4.24
C TYR A 64 -1.95 2.99 -3.17
N ILE A 65 -1.29 3.60 -2.18
CA ILE A 65 -0.75 2.87 -1.04
C ILE A 65 -1.90 2.33 -0.17
N GLU A 66 -2.93 3.15 0.09
CA GLU A 66 -4.16 2.70 0.76
C GLU A 66 -4.83 1.57 -0.01
N MET A 67 -4.95 1.68 -1.34
CA MET A 67 -5.47 0.61 -2.18
C MET A 67 -4.65 -0.67 -2.01
N ALA A 68 -3.32 -0.58 -2.06
CA ALA A 68 -2.43 -1.73 -1.96
C ALA A 68 -2.50 -2.42 -0.59
N LEU A 69 -2.59 -1.64 0.49
CA LEU A 69 -2.75 -2.16 1.85
C LEU A 69 -4.10 -2.82 2.05
N ASN A 70 -5.18 -2.20 1.57
CA ASN A 70 -6.52 -2.76 1.67
C ASN A 70 -6.66 -4.03 0.82
N ASP A 71 -6.17 -4.04 -0.42
CA ASP A 71 -6.24 -5.23 -1.28
C ASP A 71 -5.50 -6.43 -0.67
N LYS A 72 -4.46 -6.19 0.14
CA LYS A 72 -3.69 -7.23 0.80
C LYS A 72 -4.27 -7.69 2.14
N TYR A 73 -4.71 -6.76 3.00
CA TYR A 73 -5.06 -7.04 4.40
C TYR A 73 -6.56 -6.90 4.71
N ASP A 74 -7.29 -6.05 4.00
CA ASP A 74 -8.72 -5.79 4.24
C ASP A 74 -9.48 -5.61 2.92
N SER A 75 -9.59 -6.70 2.16
CA SER A 75 -10.24 -6.70 0.85
C SER A 75 -11.76 -6.53 0.93
N GLY A 76 -12.34 -6.73 2.12
CA GLY A 76 -13.78 -6.59 2.37
C GLY A 76 -14.17 -5.15 2.66
N ASN A 77 -13.81 -4.64 3.84
CA ASN A 77 -14.32 -3.36 4.33
C ASN A 77 -13.43 -2.17 3.94
N ARG A 78 -12.17 -2.44 3.55
CA ARG A 78 -11.18 -1.45 3.09
C ARG A 78 -11.01 -0.26 4.04
N LEU A 79 -10.85 -0.56 5.32
CA LEU A 79 -10.83 0.42 6.40
C LEU A 79 -9.43 0.97 6.72
N ILE A 80 -8.37 0.44 6.10
CA ILE A 80 -7.01 0.95 6.30
C ILE A 80 -6.88 2.30 5.63
N LYS A 81 -6.47 3.31 6.41
CA LYS A 81 -6.35 4.70 5.95
C LYS A 81 -5.01 5.30 6.33
N ILE A 82 -4.51 6.19 5.51
CA ILE A 82 -3.31 6.97 5.77
C ILE A 82 -3.76 8.40 6.09
N VAL A 83 -3.48 8.82 7.31
CA VAL A 83 -3.87 10.14 7.81
C VAL A 83 -2.63 10.98 8.09
N GLN A 84 -2.77 12.28 7.89
CA GLN A 84 -1.74 13.21 8.34
C GLN A 84 -1.79 13.33 9.87
N PRO A 85 -0.63 13.41 10.54
CA PRO A 85 -0.59 13.66 11.97
C PRO A 85 -1.21 15.02 12.28
N LYS A 86 -1.98 15.11 13.38
CA LYS A 86 -2.55 16.38 13.84
C LYS A 86 -1.43 17.32 14.25
N ARG A 87 -1.27 18.42 13.51
CA ARG A 87 -0.28 19.45 13.78
C ARG A 87 -0.80 20.40 14.85
N LYS A 88 -0.02 20.61 15.91
CA LYS A 88 -0.28 21.64 16.90
C LYS A 88 0.88 22.61 16.91
N GLU A 89 0.60 23.90 16.96
CA GLU A 89 1.66 24.91 16.99
C GLU A 89 2.35 24.92 18.36
N PRO A 90 3.69 24.92 18.41
CA PRO A 90 4.40 25.05 19.66
C PRO A 90 4.21 26.45 20.24
N LEU A 91 3.91 26.52 21.53
CA LEU A 91 3.94 27.79 22.26
C LEU A 91 5.39 28.10 22.64
N PHE A 92 5.91 29.22 22.14
CA PHE A 92 7.24 29.72 22.50
C PHE A 92 7.17 30.57 23.77
N LEU A 93 8.07 30.31 24.72
CA LEU A 93 8.29 31.17 25.89
C LEU A 93 9.49 32.06 25.62
N TYR A 94 9.29 33.37 25.71
CA TYR A 94 10.31 34.38 25.41
C TYR A 94 11.04 34.83 26.67
N LYS A 95 12.31 35.24 26.52
CA LYS A 95 13.08 35.83 27.61
C LYS A 95 12.54 37.24 27.90
N LYS A 96 12.69 37.69 29.16
CA LYS A 96 12.26 39.04 29.58
C LYS A 96 12.85 40.16 28.71
N ILE A 97 14.07 39.97 28.21
CA ILE A 97 14.76 40.96 27.35
C ILE A 97 14.12 41.10 25.96
N GLU A 98 13.38 40.10 25.50
CA GLU A 98 12.73 40.09 24.18
C GLU A 98 11.38 40.84 24.20
N ASN A 99 10.94 41.31 25.37
CA ASN A 99 9.74 42.12 25.61
C ASN A 99 8.46 41.60 24.94
N LYS A 100 8.27 40.27 24.94
CA LYS A 100 7.08 39.57 24.43
C LYS A 100 6.43 38.74 25.54
N PRO A 101 5.58 39.35 26.40
CA PRO A 101 4.95 38.63 27.50
C PRO A 101 3.92 37.61 27.00
N VAL A 102 4.08 36.35 27.41
CA VAL A 102 3.10 35.28 27.19
C VAL A 102 2.47 34.93 28.53
N HIS A 103 1.16 35.12 28.67
CA HIS A 103 0.42 34.84 29.90
C HIS A 103 -0.14 33.41 29.88
N LEU A 104 0.18 32.62 30.91
CA LEU A 104 -0.36 31.28 31.12
C LEU A 104 -1.45 31.34 32.19
N PHE A 105 -2.66 30.92 31.84
CA PHE A 105 -3.81 30.94 32.76
C PHE A 105 -4.01 29.57 33.41
N THR A 106 -4.43 29.58 34.68
CA THR A 106 -4.76 28.34 35.41
C THR A 106 -6.22 27.94 35.19
N LYS A 107 -6.56 26.66 35.44
CA LYS A 107 -7.90 26.12 35.19
C LYS A 107 -9.04 26.85 35.92
N GLY A 108 -8.74 27.60 36.99
CA GLY A 108 -9.71 28.37 37.78
C GLY A 108 -10.05 29.77 37.25
N GLU A 109 -9.30 30.28 36.27
CA GLU A 109 -9.50 31.64 35.72
C GLU A 109 -10.40 31.56 34.47
N ALA A 110 -11.71 31.49 34.69
CA ALA A 110 -12.71 31.17 33.66
C ALA A 110 -12.91 32.23 32.54
N ALA A 111 -12.39 33.44 32.71
CA ALA A 111 -12.71 34.59 31.85
C ALA A 111 -11.74 34.82 30.68
N GLN A 112 -10.63 34.08 30.59
CA GLN A 112 -9.55 34.34 29.63
C GLN A 112 -9.24 33.10 28.76
N PRO A 113 -8.74 33.29 27.52
CA PRO A 113 -8.50 32.18 26.61
C PRO A 113 -7.49 31.19 27.19
N LYS A 114 -7.92 29.94 27.38
CA LYS A 114 -7.08 28.84 27.89
C LYS A 114 -5.89 28.62 26.96
N THR A 115 -4.69 28.88 27.47
CA THR A 115 -3.45 28.51 26.78
C THR A 115 -3.15 27.05 27.07
N ILE A 116 -3.27 26.20 26.06
CA ILE A 116 -3.04 24.75 26.18
C ILE A 116 -1.56 24.47 25.90
N LEU A 117 -0.86 23.94 26.90
CA LEU A 117 0.51 23.45 26.73
C LEU A 117 0.46 22.02 26.20
N TYR A 118 1.15 21.79 25.09
CA TYR A 118 1.30 20.46 24.51
C TYR A 118 2.65 19.88 24.90
N LEU A 119 2.69 18.56 25.11
CA LEU A 119 3.94 17.83 25.33
C LEU A 119 4.89 18.04 24.14
N LYS A 120 6.19 17.96 24.38
CA LYS A 120 7.21 18.18 23.32
C LYS A 120 6.95 17.31 22.07
N GLY A 121 6.52 16.05 22.24
CA GLY A 121 6.17 15.16 21.13
C GLY A 121 4.85 15.50 20.39
N GLU A 122 3.99 16.34 20.98
CA GLU A 122 2.77 16.84 20.35
C GLU A 122 2.95 18.24 19.73
N ALA A 123 3.87 19.03 20.29
CA ALA A 123 4.08 20.44 19.96
C ALA A 123 5.25 20.67 18.99
N SER A 124 6.30 19.83 19.08
CA SER A 124 7.49 19.96 18.25
C SER A 124 7.42 19.01 17.06
N ALA A 125 7.40 19.61 15.87
CA ALA A 125 8.23 19.24 14.73
C ALA A 125 8.48 17.73 14.49
N PHE A 126 7.76 17.19 13.50
CA PHE A 126 8.24 16.18 12.55
C PHE A 126 8.79 14.85 13.11
N GLN A 127 8.04 14.12 13.94
CA GLN A 127 8.42 12.72 14.20
C GLN A 127 8.00 11.77 13.07
N TYR A 128 6.87 12.05 12.40
CA TYR A 128 6.31 11.21 11.34
C TYR A 128 5.67 12.10 10.26
N ASP A 129 5.82 11.75 8.99
CA ASP A 129 5.15 12.38 7.86
C ASP A 129 3.67 11.97 7.77
N PHE A 130 3.37 10.69 8.03
CA PHE A 130 2.02 10.15 7.97
C PHE A 130 1.81 8.98 8.95
N ILE A 131 0.55 8.71 9.27
CA ILE A 131 0.13 7.63 10.16
C ILE A 131 -0.74 6.67 9.36
N VAL A 132 -0.37 5.39 9.36
CA VAL A 132 -1.19 4.31 8.81
C VAL A 132 -2.11 3.81 9.92
N GLN A 133 -3.40 4.06 9.77
CA GLN A 133 -4.45 3.58 10.66
C GLN A 133 -4.93 2.22 10.19
N VAL A 134 -4.75 1.21 11.05
CA VAL A 134 -5.18 -0.16 10.79
C VAL A 134 -6.23 -0.54 11.82
N PRO A 135 -7.43 -1.00 11.40
CA PRO A 135 -8.44 -1.47 12.34
C PRO A 135 -7.94 -2.68 13.15
N ALA A 136 -8.27 -2.74 14.44
CA ALA A 136 -7.93 -3.87 15.31
C ALA A 136 -8.49 -5.23 14.83
N THR A 137 -9.49 -5.22 13.95
CA THR A 137 -10.09 -6.43 13.38
C THR A 137 -9.23 -7.09 12.30
N VAL A 138 -8.22 -6.40 11.78
CA VAL A 138 -7.35 -6.90 10.71
C VAL A 138 -6.17 -7.62 11.31
N ALA A 139 -5.98 -8.90 10.97
CA ALA A 139 -4.79 -9.64 11.33
C ALA A 139 -3.65 -9.29 10.37
N PHE A 140 -2.56 -8.70 10.89
CA PHE A 140 -1.38 -8.40 10.09
C PHE A 140 -0.09 -8.69 10.86
N ASN A 141 0.96 -9.04 10.12
CA ASN A 141 2.32 -9.09 10.64
C ASN A 141 2.97 -7.71 10.44
N MET A 142 3.48 -7.13 11.53
CA MET A 142 4.12 -5.82 11.51
C MET A 142 5.27 -5.75 10.50
N ASN A 143 6.16 -6.75 10.49
CA ASN A 143 7.34 -6.75 9.62
C ASN A 143 6.97 -6.83 8.14
N GLU A 144 5.93 -7.60 7.83
CA GLU A 144 5.45 -7.74 6.46
C GLU A 144 4.77 -6.46 5.98
N MET A 145 3.96 -5.82 6.83
CA MET A 145 3.31 -4.56 6.50
C MET A 145 4.33 -3.45 6.29
N MET A 146 5.36 -3.37 7.14
CA MET A 146 6.47 -2.44 6.95
C MET A 146 7.17 -2.68 5.62
N ALA A 147 7.54 -3.92 5.30
CA ALA A 147 8.17 -4.23 4.02
C ALA A 147 7.28 -3.87 2.81
N VAL A 148 5.96 -4.00 2.91
CA VAL A 148 5.03 -3.56 1.85
C VAL A 148 5.04 -2.04 1.71
N ILE A 149 4.95 -1.31 2.82
CA ILE A 149 4.96 0.16 2.81
C ILE A 149 6.28 0.66 2.23
N ASP A 150 7.42 0.13 2.71
CA ASP A 150 8.79 0.48 2.30
C ASP A 150 9.04 0.30 0.80
N ASN A 151 8.35 -0.65 0.15
CA ASN A 151 8.45 -0.84 -1.29
C ASN A 151 7.82 0.29 -2.13
N TYR A 152 6.86 1.05 -1.57
CA TYR A 152 6.08 2.05 -2.32
C TYR A 152 6.31 3.49 -1.85
N ILE A 153 6.78 3.70 -0.63
CA ILE A 153 7.06 5.05 -0.10
C ILE A 153 8.37 5.59 -0.69
N LEU A 154 8.51 6.92 -0.64
CA LEU A 154 9.81 7.53 -0.91
C LEU A 154 10.77 7.26 0.27
N PRO A 155 12.08 7.06 0.02
CA PRO A 155 13.05 6.73 1.06
C PRO A 155 13.17 7.76 2.20
N ASP A 156 12.82 9.02 1.93
CA ASP A 156 12.91 10.13 2.89
C ASP A 156 11.70 10.21 3.84
N LYS A 157 10.66 9.40 3.61
CA LYS A 157 9.41 9.48 4.37
C LYS A 157 9.40 8.60 5.59
N VAL A 158 9.04 9.19 6.74
CA VAL A 158 8.94 8.52 8.03
C VAL A 158 7.48 8.29 8.38
N TYR A 159 7.11 7.08 8.79
CA TYR A 159 5.72 6.74 9.10
C TYR A 159 5.57 6.05 10.45
N LYS A 160 4.33 6.06 10.94
CA LYS A 160 3.91 5.30 12.13
C LYS A 160 2.68 4.46 11.82
N ILE A 161 2.69 3.21 12.25
CA ILE A 161 1.50 2.34 12.21
C ILE A 161 0.78 2.51 13.55
N SER A 162 -0.52 2.82 13.49
CA SER A 162 -1.40 2.94 14.65
C SER A 162 -2.59 2.01 14.49
N ILE A 163 -2.87 1.24 15.53
CA ILE A 163 -4.09 0.43 15.59
C ILE A 163 -5.25 1.32 16.06
N VAL A 164 -6.39 1.24 15.39
CA VAL A 164 -7.62 1.99 15.67
C VAL A 164 -8.78 1.04 15.93
#